data_AF-A0A7S2H9A6-F1
#
_entry.id   AF-A0A7S2H9A6-F1
#
_cell.length_a   1.000
_cell.length_b   1.000
_cell.length_c   1.000
_cell.angle_alpha   90.00
_cell.angle_beta   90.00
_cell.angle_gamma   90.00
#
_symmetry.space_group_name_H-M   'P 1'
#
loop_
_entity.id
_entity.type
_entity.pdbx_description
1 polymer ?
#
loop_
_entity_poly.entity_id
_entity_poly.type
_entity_poly.pdbx_seq_one_letter_code
_entity_poly.pdbx_strand_id
1 'polypeptide(L)'
;DHKCSHDVTHRFCAQLLGSDGQPKSWGPKGNFWQITHQTAFQWDDEIRANNGDSWCICMWAAASLIEAVGCENVHLHCEATDIAYIEKQYSDAGQDLSAAKACLEQKCPGVSITQEDDATVPRLAGSESAAAGMGSRLDSTFVAPVALVSSVVMAGVLVWRMRGAAASHRESLLAEGTVE
;
A
#
# COMPACT_ATOMS: atom_id res chain seq x y z
N ASP A 1 18.56 -6.52 3.71
CA ASP A 1 18.21 -6.81 2.30
C ASP A 1 17.57 -5.62 1.57
N HIS A 2 17.50 -4.41 2.18
CA HIS A 2 16.84 -3.23 1.60
C HIS A 2 15.37 -3.47 1.21
N LYS A 3 14.68 -4.39 1.90
CA LYS A 3 13.27 -4.67 1.73
C LYS A 3 12.47 -4.20 2.94
N CYS A 4 11.26 -3.70 2.69
CA CYS A 4 10.28 -3.36 3.71
C CYS A 4 9.42 -4.57 4.08
N SER A 5 10.06 -5.71 4.34
CA SER A 5 9.39 -6.98 4.69
C SER A 5 9.67 -7.45 6.13
N HIS A 6 10.36 -6.64 6.93
CA HIS A 6 10.80 -7.02 8.29
C HIS A 6 9.90 -6.48 9.40
N ASP A 7 9.19 -5.38 9.17
CA ASP A 7 8.33 -4.72 10.17
C ASP A 7 6.87 -4.79 9.75
N VAL A 8 5.98 -5.30 10.61
CA VAL A 8 4.55 -5.52 10.29
C VAL A 8 3.79 -4.28 9.86
N THR A 9 4.23 -3.09 10.27
CA THR A 9 3.58 -1.81 9.98
C THR A 9 4.29 -1.03 8.87
N HIS A 10 5.62 -1.10 8.80
CA HIS A 10 6.45 -0.34 7.85
C HIS A 10 6.73 -1.15 6.57
N ARG A 11 5.70 -1.36 5.77
CA ARG A 11 5.74 -2.26 4.59
C ARG A 11 5.90 -1.53 3.25
N PHE A 12 5.84 -0.20 3.24
CA PHE A 12 5.83 0.62 2.03
C PHE A 12 7.18 1.30 1.82
N CYS A 13 7.84 1.09 0.67
CA CYS A 13 9.09 1.80 0.35
C CYS A 13 8.82 3.00 -0.55
N ALA A 14 9.02 4.21 -0.02
CA ALA A 14 8.78 5.46 -0.75
C ALA A 14 9.99 6.40 -0.69
N GLN A 15 10.17 7.17 -1.76
CA GLN A 15 11.16 8.24 -1.81
C GLN A 15 10.66 9.46 -1.04
N LEU A 16 11.40 9.82 0.01
CA LEU A 16 11.04 10.91 0.93
C LEU A 16 11.99 12.10 0.85
N LEU A 17 13.17 11.93 0.27
CA LEU A 17 14.12 13.01 0.02
C LEU A 17 14.20 13.37 -1.46
N GLY A 18 14.50 14.64 -1.74
CA GLY A 18 14.89 15.11 -3.06
C GLY A 18 16.33 14.74 -3.41
N SER A 19 16.74 15.04 -4.65
CA SER A 19 18.11 14.85 -5.11
C SER A 19 19.16 15.72 -4.38
N ASP A 20 18.69 16.75 -3.69
CA ASP A 20 19.48 17.63 -2.82
C ASP A 20 19.60 17.10 -1.37
N GLY A 21 19.03 15.92 -1.09
CA GLY A 21 19.00 15.31 0.24
C GLY A 21 18.04 15.99 1.23
N GLN A 22 17.24 16.96 0.77
CA GLN A 22 16.24 17.63 1.60
C GLN A 22 14.91 16.87 1.59
N PRO A 23 14.07 17.02 2.62
CA PRO A 23 12.69 16.52 2.60
C PRO A 23 11.96 16.90 1.31
N LYS A 24 11.49 15.89 0.58
CA LYS A 24 10.76 16.08 -0.67
C LYS A 24 9.50 16.89 -0.40
N SER A 25 9.31 17.97 -1.16
CA SER A 25 8.12 18.82 -1.08
C SER A 25 7.08 18.41 -2.12
N TRP A 26 5.82 18.32 -1.70
CA TRP A 26 4.64 18.18 -2.58
C TRP A 26 3.88 19.51 -2.68
N GLY A 27 4.63 20.61 -2.78
CA GLY A 27 4.09 21.96 -2.91
C GLY A 27 3.45 22.48 -1.62
N PRO A 28 2.26 23.11 -1.66
CA PRO A 28 1.65 23.74 -0.49
C PRO A 28 1.22 22.74 0.60
N LYS A 29 1.16 21.44 0.27
CA LYS A 29 0.85 20.37 1.23
C LYS A 29 2.05 20.04 2.12
N GLY A 30 3.25 20.49 1.77
CA GLY A 30 4.46 20.26 2.54
C GLY A 30 5.20 18.98 2.16
N ASN A 31 5.97 18.46 3.11
CA ASN A 31 6.72 17.20 2.99
C ASN A 31 5.99 16.03 3.67
N PHE A 32 6.57 14.82 3.59
CA PHE A 32 5.98 13.59 4.12
C PHE A 32 5.60 13.72 5.61
N TRP A 33 6.52 14.24 6.42
CA TRP A 33 6.31 14.37 7.87
C TRP A 33 5.23 15.39 8.21
N GLN A 34 5.10 16.46 7.42
CA GLN A 34 4.02 17.44 7.58
C GLN A 34 2.66 16.86 7.18
N ILE A 35 2.60 16.18 6.03
CA ILE A 35 1.37 15.57 5.49
C ILE A 35 0.83 14.49 6.41
N THR A 36 1.72 13.69 7.00
CA THR A 36 1.35 12.57 7.87
C THR A 36 1.33 12.94 9.34
N HIS A 37 1.61 14.21 9.70
CA HIS A 37 1.68 14.68 11.09
C HIS A 37 2.73 13.96 11.95
N GLN A 38 3.85 13.56 11.35
CA GLN A 38 4.96 12.84 12.00
C GLN A 38 6.22 13.68 12.17
N THR A 39 6.12 15.02 12.21
CA THR A 39 7.29 15.91 12.32
C THR A 39 8.10 15.72 13.61
N ALA A 40 7.49 15.18 14.67
CA ALA A 40 8.21 14.83 15.91
C ALA A 40 9.19 13.67 15.73
N PHE A 41 9.02 12.87 14.68
CA PHE A 41 9.84 11.71 14.33
C PHE A 41 10.38 11.90 12.91
N GLN A 42 10.97 13.06 12.64
CA GLN A 42 11.59 13.32 11.35
C GLN A 42 13.00 12.73 11.32
N TRP A 43 13.12 11.54 10.73
CA TRP A 43 14.34 10.75 10.64
C TRP A 43 15.04 10.88 9.26
N ASP A 44 15.00 12.07 8.67
CA ASP A 44 15.65 12.33 7.39
C ASP A 44 17.18 12.32 7.48
N ASP A 45 17.75 12.60 8.66
CA ASP A 45 19.18 12.43 8.93
C ASP A 45 19.62 10.96 8.79
N GLU A 46 18.81 10.01 9.22
CA GLU A 46 19.07 8.58 9.12
C GLU A 46 19.03 8.09 7.66
N ILE A 47 18.10 8.62 6.86
CA ILE A 47 18.05 8.34 5.41
C ILE A 47 19.37 8.78 4.76
N ARG A 48 19.81 10.01 5.07
CA ARG A 48 21.07 10.57 4.55
C ARG A 48 22.28 9.78 5.02
N ALA A 49 22.32 9.40 6.29
CA ALA A 49 23.38 8.58 6.87
C ALA A 49 23.49 7.20 6.20
N ASN A 50 22.37 6.66 5.71
CA ASN A 50 22.31 5.42 4.93
C ASN A 50 22.55 5.61 3.43
N ASN A 51 22.99 6.81 3.00
CA ASN A 51 23.24 7.14 1.60
C ASN A 51 22.04 6.90 0.66
N GLY A 52 20.82 7.02 1.19
CA GLY A 52 19.58 6.84 0.43
C GLY A 52 18.76 8.12 0.30
N ASP A 53 17.60 7.98 -0.33
CA ASP A 53 16.55 9.01 -0.43
C ASP A 53 15.15 8.47 -0.05
N SER A 54 15.11 7.20 0.36
CA SER A 54 13.90 6.39 0.48
C SER A 54 13.90 5.58 1.77
N TRP A 55 12.71 5.13 2.19
CA TRP A 55 12.58 4.34 3.41
C TRP A 55 11.26 3.57 3.51
N CYS A 56 11.24 2.64 4.46
CA CYS A 56 10.07 1.88 4.85
C CYS A 56 9.14 2.68 5.77
N ILE A 57 8.00 3.12 5.26
CA ILE A 57 7.01 3.90 6.00
C ILE A 57 5.80 3.04 6.37
N CYS A 58 5.08 3.46 7.41
CA CYS A 58 3.82 2.84 7.82
C CYS A 58 2.83 2.76 6.66
N MET A 59 2.03 1.69 6.61
CA MET A 59 0.97 1.53 5.61
C MET A 59 -0.05 2.67 5.69
N TRP A 60 -0.50 3.07 6.89
CA TRP A 60 -1.40 4.22 7.05
C TRP A 60 -0.79 5.54 6.57
N ALA A 61 0.52 5.74 6.78
CA ALA A 61 1.23 6.95 6.39
C ALA A 61 1.39 7.02 4.87
N ALA A 62 1.62 5.87 4.23
CA ALA A 62 1.61 5.77 2.77
C ALA A 62 0.23 6.09 2.19
N ALA A 63 -0.85 5.53 2.76
CA ALA A 63 -2.21 5.84 2.35
C ALA A 63 -2.51 7.34 2.49
N SER A 64 -2.19 7.93 3.64
CA SER A 64 -2.38 9.37 3.90
C SER A 64 -1.58 10.25 2.93
N LEU A 65 -0.34 9.87 2.62
CA LEU A 65 0.47 10.57 1.62
C LEU A 65 -0.20 10.50 0.24
N ILE A 66 -0.60 9.30 -0.20
CA ILE A 66 -1.22 9.07 -1.52
C ILE A 66 -2.56 9.79 -1.64
N GLU A 67 -3.40 9.77 -0.61
CA GLU A 67 -4.64 10.55 -0.57
C GLU A 67 -4.38 12.05 -0.66
N ALA A 68 -3.34 12.51 0.05
CA ALA A 68 -2.99 13.92 0.06
C ALA A 68 -2.44 14.35 -1.30
N VAL A 69 -1.53 13.62 -1.94
CA VAL A 69 -0.78 14.14 -3.10
C VAL A 69 -1.13 13.49 -4.43
N GLY A 70 -1.92 12.42 -4.42
CA GLY A 70 -2.23 11.60 -5.59
C GLY A 70 -1.14 10.58 -5.89
N CYS A 71 -1.54 9.40 -6.37
CA CYS A 71 -0.63 8.28 -6.62
C CYS A 71 0.51 8.66 -7.57
N GLU A 72 0.20 9.40 -8.64
CA GLU A 72 1.11 9.82 -9.69
C GLU A 72 2.33 10.57 -9.12
N ASN A 73 2.12 11.36 -8.06
CA ASN A 73 3.13 12.21 -7.45
C ASN A 73 3.99 11.50 -6.39
N VAL A 74 3.63 10.29 -5.97
CA VAL A 74 4.40 9.50 -4.99
C VAL A 74 5.38 8.57 -5.71
N HIS A 75 6.66 8.62 -5.37
CA HIS A 75 7.68 7.75 -5.97
C HIS A 75 7.88 6.51 -5.10
N LEU A 76 7.62 5.34 -5.68
CA LEU A 76 7.57 4.05 -4.97
C LEU A 76 8.64 3.10 -5.50
N HIS A 77 9.32 2.45 -4.58
CA HIS A 77 10.26 1.37 -4.89
C HIS A 77 9.52 0.04 -4.76
N CYS A 78 8.92 -0.40 -5.87
CA CYS A 78 8.07 -1.59 -5.91
C CYS A 78 8.84 -2.84 -5.47
N GLU A 79 10.10 -2.98 -5.88
CA GLU A 79 10.98 -4.08 -5.52
C GLU A 79 11.29 -4.14 -4.02
N ALA A 80 11.24 -3.01 -3.32
CA ALA A 80 11.51 -2.92 -1.89
C ALA A 80 10.21 -2.94 -1.05
N THR A 81 9.04 -2.82 -1.68
CA THR A 81 7.74 -2.78 -1.00
C THR A 81 7.17 -4.18 -0.86
N ASP A 82 6.60 -4.51 0.31
CA ASP A 82 5.96 -5.80 0.55
C ASP A 82 4.51 -5.81 0.06
N ILE A 83 4.37 -5.82 -1.27
CA ILE A 83 3.08 -5.68 -1.97
C ILE A 83 2.12 -6.80 -1.59
N ALA A 84 2.60 -8.05 -1.57
CA ALA A 84 1.78 -9.21 -1.24
C ALA A 84 1.23 -9.17 0.20
N TYR A 85 1.95 -8.54 1.14
CA TYR A 85 1.45 -8.29 2.48
C TYR A 85 0.38 -7.19 2.49
N ILE A 86 0.66 -6.05 1.87
CA ILE A 86 -0.24 -4.87 1.85
C ILE A 86 -1.56 -5.19 1.15
N GLU A 87 -1.55 -5.96 0.06
CA GLU A 87 -2.75 -6.38 -0.67
C GLU A 87 -3.75 -7.14 0.21
N LYS A 88 -3.25 -7.87 1.23
CA LYS A 88 -4.08 -8.64 2.18
C LYS A 88 -4.61 -7.81 3.33
N GLN A 89 -4.12 -6.59 3.53
CA GLN A 89 -4.59 -5.68 4.56
C GLN A 89 -5.79 -4.86 4.06
N TYR A 90 -6.72 -4.58 4.97
CA TYR A 90 -7.87 -3.69 4.72
C TYR A 90 -7.71 -2.35 5.42
N SER A 91 -7.09 -2.35 6.61
CA SER A 91 -6.84 -1.16 7.40
C SER A 91 -5.55 -1.29 8.20
N ASP A 92 -4.91 -0.16 8.51
CA ASP A 92 -3.77 -0.07 9.43
C ASP A 92 -4.04 1.05 10.43
N ALA A 93 -3.88 0.79 11.74
CA ALA A 93 -4.27 1.71 12.81
C ALA A 93 -5.70 2.30 12.71
N GLY A 94 -6.64 1.57 12.08
CA GLY A 94 -8.01 2.01 11.83
C GLY A 94 -8.20 2.89 10.58
N GLN A 95 -7.12 3.16 9.82
CA GLN A 95 -7.14 3.90 8.57
C GLN A 95 -7.34 2.97 7.38
N ASP A 96 -8.15 3.38 6.41
CA ASP A 96 -8.37 2.65 5.15
C ASP A 96 -7.09 2.64 4.29
N LEU A 97 -6.77 1.47 3.73
CA LEU A 97 -5.61 1.27 2.85
C LEU A 97 -5.98 1.23 1.37
N SER A 98 -7.25 1.44 1.02
CA SER A 98 -7.75 1.35 -0.37
C SER A 98 -6.95 2.23 -1.34
N ALA A 99 -6.66 3.49 -0.99
CA ALA A 99 -5.88 4.41 -1.81
C ALA A 99 -4.44 3.90 -2.05
N ALA A 100 -3.80 3.35 -1.01
CA ALA A 100 -2.46 2.80 -1.11
C ALA A 100 -2.42 1.56 -2.02
N LYS A 101 -3.39 0.65 -1.86
CA LYS A 101 -3.50 -0.57 -2.67
C LYS A 101 -3.73 -0.26 -4.14
N ALA A 102 -4.68 0.62 -4.44
CA ALA A 102 -4.93 1.06 -5.81
C ALA A 102 -3.68 1.69 -6.46
N CYS A 103 -2.89 2.44 -5.68
CA CYS A 103 -1.64 3.01 -6.17
C CYS A 103 -0.56 1.96 -6.47
N LEU A 104 -0.46 0.91 -5.64
CA LEU A 104 0.44 -0.22 -5.91
C LEU A 104 0.02 -0.95 -7.18
N GLU A 105 -1.27 -1.22 -7.37
CA GLU A 105 -1.79 -1.85 -8.58
C GLU A 105 -1.45 -1.04 -9.84
N GLN A 106 -1.52 0.30 -9.74
CA GLN A 106 -1.17 1.21 -10.83
C GLN A 106 0.33 1.28 -11.12
N LYS A 107 1.17 1.36 -10.08
CA LYS A 107 2.60 1.67 -10.22
C LYS A 107 3.52 0.46 -10.23
N CYS A 108 3.06 -0.67 -9.69
CA CYS A 108 3.87 -1.88 -9.52
C CYS A 108 3.29 -3.08 -10.29
N PRO A 109 3.04 -2.96 -11.62
CA PRO A 109 2.50 -4.07 -12.39
C PRO A 109 3.52 -5.22 -12.43
N GLY A 110 3.08 -6.42 -12.08
CA GLY A 110 3.89 -7.64 -12.19
C GLY A 110 4.64 -8.07 -10.93
N VAL A 111 4.50 -7.36 -9.80
CA VAL A 111 5.14 -7.74 -8.52
C VAL A 111 4.23 -8.65 -7.65
N SER A 112 2.97 -8.86 -8.03
CA SER A 112 2.04 -9.72 -7.27
C SER A 112 2.41 -11.21 -7.26
N ILE A 113 3.47 -11.66 -7.94
CA ILE A 113 3.91 -13.06 -7.91
C ILE A 113 5.44 -13.15 -8.04
N THR A 114 6.18 -12.87 -6.97
CA THR A 114 7.53 -13.44 -6.75
C THR A 114 7.87 -13.33 -5.28
N GLN A 115 7.09 -14.03 -4.44
CA GLN A 115 7.68 -14.59 -3.23
C GLN A 115 8.48 -15.81 -3.67
N GLU A 116 9.73 -15.60 -4.08
CA GLU A 116 10.76 -16.65 -4.03
C GLU A 116 12.06 -15.98 -3.58
N ASP A 117 12.32 -16.07 -2.28
CA ASP A 117 13.65 -16.47 -1.82
C ASP A 117 14.04 -17.75 -2.58
N ASP A 118 14.63 -17.63 -3.77
CA ASP A 118 15.33 -18.76 -4.38
C ASP A 118 16.59 -18.31 -5.14
N ALA A 119 17.71 -18.81 -4.66
CA ALA A 119 19.02 -18.61 -5.24
C ALA A 119 19.14 -19.43 -6.54
N THR A 120 18.59 -18.93 -7.64
CA THR A 120 18.86 -19.52 -8.96
C THR A 120 19.81 -18.62 -9.77
N VAL A 121 21.09 -18.97 -9.68
CA VAL A 121 22.18 -18.49 -10.54
C VAL A 121 21.86 -18.81 -12.02
N PRO A 122 22.11 -17.90 -12.99
CA PRO A 122 21.96 -18.24 -14.40
C PRO A 122 22.96 -19.33 -14.80
N ARG A 123 22.46 -20.52 -15.17
CA ARG A 123 23.25 -21.43 -16.00
C ARG A 123 23.38 -20.79 -17.37
N LEU A 124 24.61 -20.44 -17.75
CA LEU A 124 24.99 -20.09 -19.11
C LEU A 124 24.52 -21.21 -20.03
N ALA A 125 23.50 -20.92 -20.84
CA ALA A 125 23.04 -21.81 -21.90
C ALA A 125 24.13 -21.88 -22.96
N GLY A 126 24.88 -22.98 -22.95
CA GLY A 126 25.64 -23.44 -24.09
C GLY A 126 24.69 -23.69 -25.25
N SER A 127 24.95 -22.99 -26.35
CA SER A 127 24.48 -23.30 -27.69
C SER A 127 24.83 -24.76 -28.01
N GLU A 128 23.84 -25.58 -28.35
CA GLU A 128 23.96 -26.51 -29.48
C GLU A 128 22.59 -26.99 -29.97
N SER A 129 22.50 -27.08 -31.29
CA SER A 129 21.29 -27.16 -32.09
C SER A 129 20.75 -28.59 -32.25
N ALA A 130 19.43 -28.64 -32.40
CA ALA A 130 18.65 -29.50 -33.29
C ALA A 130 18.83 -31.04 -33.26
N ALA A 131 17.74 -31.72 -32.92
CA ALA A 131 17.29 -32.88 -33.69
C ALA A 131 15.75 -33.01 -33.62
N ALA A 132 15.17 -33.21 -34.79
CA ALA A 132 13.74 -33.34 -35.06
C ALA A 132 13.21 -34.76 -34.78
N GLY A 133 11.88 -34.90 -34.66
CA GLY A 133 11.16 -36.18 -34.72
C GLY A 133 9.90 -36.15 -33.85
N MET A 134 8.71 -35.83 -34.35
CA MET A 134 7.76 -36.69 -35.10
C MET A 134 6.94 -37.63 -34.19
N GLY A 135 5.61 -37.42 -34.21
CA GLY A 135 4.58 -38.36 -33.74
C GLY A 135 3.99 -38.01 -32.38
N SER A 136 2.69 -38.13 -32.10
CA SER A 136 1.55 -38.55 -32.89
C SER A 136 0.30 -37.99 -32.21
N ARG A 137 -0.72 -37.70 -33.03
CA ARG A 137 -2.10 -37.45 -32.65
C ARG A 137 -2.60 -38.53 -31.69
N LEU A 138 -3.44 -38.17 -30.73
CA LEU A 138 -4.68 -38.89 -30.42
C LEU A 138 -5.66 -37.94 -29.71
N ASP A 139 -6.85 -37.85 -30.29
CA ASP A 139 -8.08 -37.28 -29.77
C ASP A 139 -8.40 -37.72 -28.34
N SER A 140 -9.00 -36.83 -27.56
CA SER A 140 -10.04 -37.23 -26.61
C SER A 140 -11.01 -36.10 -26.37
N THR A 141 -12.09 -36.14 -27.13
CA THR A 141 -13.33 -35.41 -26.91
C THR A 141 -14.05 -35.98 -25.68
N PHE A 142 -14.30 -35.16 -24.67
CA PHE A 142 -15.31 -35.47 -23.64
C PHE A 142 -16.39 -34.39 -23.66
N VAL A 143 -17.61 -34.84 -23.92
CA VAL A 143 -18.80 -34.04 -24.18
C VAL A 143 -19.73 -34.12 -22.96
N ALA A 144 -20.03 -32.95 -22.39
CA ALA A 144 -21.33 -32.52 -21.86
C ALA A 144 -21.86 -33.11 -20.52
N PRO A 145 -23.06 -32.69 -20.05
CA PRO A 145 -23.48 -31.33 -19.65
C PRO A 145 -24.15 -31.34 -18.24
N VAL A 146 -24.75 -30.22 -17.85
CA VAL A 146 -26.07 -30.06 -17.18
C VAL A 146 -26.02 -29.05 -16.01
N ALA A 147 -26.87 -28.03 -16.19
CA ALA A 147 -27.21 -26.94 -15.28
C ALA A 147 -28.03 -27.41 -14.07
N LEU A 148 -28.17 -26.55 -13.05
CA LEU A 148 -29.36 -26.31 -12.21
C LEU A 148 -28.97 -25.23 -11.15
N VAL A 149 -29.29 -23.94 -11.36
CA VAL A 149 -30.47 -23.21 -10.85
C VAL A 149 -30.69 -23.35 -9.33
N SER A 150 -30.55 -22.24 -8.57
CA SER A 150 -31.59 -21.70 -7.65
C SER A 150 -31.11 -20.50 -6.81
N SER A 151 -31.68 -19.34 -7.14
CA SER A 151 -32.20 -18.24 -6.32
C SER A 151 -31.97 -18.24 -4.79
N VAL A 152 -31.69 -17.06 -4.20
CA VAL A 152 -32.65 -16.20 -3.46
C VAL A 152 -31.97 -14.90 -3.02
N VAL A 153 -32.56 -13.77 -3.42
CA VAL A 153 -32.36 -12.42 -2.86
C VAL A 153 -33.31 -12.26 -1.68
N MET A 154 -32.85 -11.77 -0.51
CA MET A 154 -33.61 -10.96 0.46
C MET A 154 -32.62 -10.40 1.50
N ALA A 155 -32.28 -9.11 1.45
CA ALA A 155 -32.99 -8.01 2.13
C ALA A 155 -32.90 -8.11 3.66
N GLY A 156 -31.93 -7.40 4.25
CA GLY A 156 -31.74 -7.23 5.69
C GLY A 156 -31.38 -5.80 6.05
N VAL A 157 -32.21 -4.84 5.63
CA VAL A 157 -32.20 -3.47 6.18
C VAL A 157 -33.18 -3.45 7.36
N LEU A 158 -32.65 -3.52 8.57
CA LEU A 158 -33.34 -3.12 9.81
C LEU A 158 -32.31 -2.29 10.59
N VAL A 159 -32.30 -0.97 10.39
CA VAL A 159 -32.97 -0.01 11.28
C VAL A 159 -32.68 -0.33 12.75
N TRP A 160 -31.54 0.13 13.24
CA TRP A 160 -31.42 0.50 14.65
C TRP A 160 -31.43 2.02 14.77
N ARG A 161 -32.65 2.52 14.96
CA ARG A 161 -32.95 3.90 15.31
C ARG A 161 -32.49 4.17 16.74
N MET A 162 -31.70 5.22 16.88
CA MET A 162 -31.77 6.27 17.91
C MET A 162 -32.04 5.86 19.36
N ARG A 163 -31.04 6.08 20.22
CA ARG A 163 -31.23 6.57 21.59
C ARG A 163 -29.95 7.24 22.07
N GLY A 164 -30.03 8.53 22.44
CA GLY A 164 -28.98 9.19 23.20
C GLY A 164 -28.64 10.63 22.82
N ALA A 165 -29.64 11.50 22.62
CA ALA A 165 -29.42 12.93 22.85
C ALA A 165 -29.81 13.22 24.31
N ALA A 166 -28.84 13.54 25.17
CA ALA A 166 -28.98 14.44 26.33
C ALA A 166 -27.66 14.54 27.12
N ALA A 167 -27.32 15.80 27.47
CA ALA A 167 -26.25 16.26 28.36
C ALA A 167 -24.82 16.18 27.78
N SER A 168 -23.99 17.22 27.84
CA SER A 168 -23.92 18.32 28.80
C SER A 168 -23.30 19.55 28.13
N HIS A 169 -24.06 20.64 28.16
CA HIS A 169 -23.70 21.97 27.69
C HIS A 169 -23.29 22.76 28.94
N ARG A 170 -22.00 22.80 29.29
CA ARG A 170 -21.46 23.73 30.28
C ARG A 170 -19.94 23.67 30.21
N GLU A 171 -19.30 24.73 29.71
CA GLU A 171 -17.91 25.21 29.96
C GLU A 171 -17.50 26.16 28.81
N SER A 172 -18.18 27.30 28.71
CA SER A 172 -17.72 28.48 27.94
C SER A 172 -18.43 29.71 28.49
N LEU A 173 -18.15 30.01 29.75
CA LEU A 173 -18.47 31.29 30.41
C LEU A 173 -17.35 31.59 31.41
N LEU A 174 -16.13 31.80 30.90
CA LEU A 174 -15.04 32.47 31.60
C LEU A 174 -14.17 33.22 30.58
N ALA A 175 -14.80 34.11 29.82
CA ALA A 175 -14.08 35.09 29.03
C ALA A 175 -14.98 36.32 28.93
N GLU A 176 -15.03 37.11 30.01
CA GLU A 176 -15.33 38.55 30.04
C GLU A 176 -15.42 39.01 31.50
N GLY A 177 -14.49 39.86 31.92
CA GLY A 177 -14.69 40.71 33.11
C GLY A 177 -13.55 40.72 34.13
N THR A 178 -12.49 41.48 33.84
CA THR A 178 -11.90 42.36 34.86
C THR A 178 -11.31 43.59 34.18
N VAL A 179 -12.07 44.67 34.28
CA VAL A 179 -11.62 46.06 34.23
C VAL A 179 -11.05 46.38 35.61
N GLU A 180 -9.81 46.90 35.66
CA GLU A 180 -9.39 48.14 36.33
C GLU A 180 -7.89 48.37 36.10
#